data_AF-A0A835D0H7-F1
#
_entry.id   AF-A0A835D0H7-F1
#
_cell.length_a   1.000
_cell.length_b   1.000
_cell.length_c   1.000
_cell.angle_alpha   90.00
_cell.angle_beta   90.00
_cell.angle_gamma   90.00
#
_symmetry.space_group_name_H-M   'P 1'
#
loop_
_entity.id
_entity.type
_entity.pdbx_description
1 polymer ?
#
loop_
_entity_poly.entity_id
_entity_poly.type
_entity_poly.pdbx_seq_one_letter_code
_entity_poly.pdbx_strand_id
1 'polypeptide(L)'
;MAMVEVAESRKMPRPGRGGVVGHGLSEEEARVRAIAEIVNGMVERSRRGENVDLNALKSAACRKYGLARAPKLVEMIAALPESERESLLPRLRAKPVRTASGIAVVAVMSKPHRCPHIATTGNICVYCPGGPDSDFEYSTQSYTGYEPTSMRAIRAR
;
A
#
# COMPACT_ATOMS: atom_id res chain seq x y z
N MET A 1 33.70 -12.38 19.23
CA MET A 1 33.21 -10.99 19.24
C MET A 1 31.70 -11.04 19.44
N ALA A 2 31.24 -10.62 20.62
CA ALA A 2 29.83 -10.69 21.01
C ALA A 2 29.00 -9.71 20.15
N MET A 3 27.92 -10.19 19.56
CA MET A 3 26.93 -9.33 18.93
C MET A 3 26.06 -8.73 20.04
N VAL A 4 26.15 -7.41 20.19
CA VAL A 4 25.33 -6.63 21.11
C VAL A 4 23.92 -6.56 20.50
N GLU A 5 22.96 -7.26 21.12
CA GLU A 5 21.54 -7.03 20.85
C GLU A 5 21.18 -5.62 21.34
N VAL A 6 21.02 -4.69 20.39
CA VAL A 6 20.47 -3.37 20.67
C VAL A 6 18.97 -3.55 20.87
N ALA A 7 18.55 -3.71 22.12
CA ALA A 7 17.15 -3.67 22.51
C ALA A 7 16.60 -2.27 22.22
N GLU A 8 15.99 -2.10 21.04
CA GLU A 8 15.29 -0.87 20.66
C GLU A 8 14.17 -0.62 21.68
N SER A 9 14.26 0.47 22.44
CA SER A 9 13.27 0.79 23.45
C SER A 9 11.91 1.01 22.78
N ARG A 10 11.03 0.01 22.84
CA ARG A 10 9.66 0.08 22.33
C ARG A 10 8.94 1.25 22.99
N LYS A 11 8.76 2.36 22.24
CA LYS A 11 7.82 3.41 22.66
C LYS A 11 6.43 2.79 22.68
N MET A 12 5.95 2.49 23.88
CA MET A 12 4.61 1.99 24.10
C MET A 12 3.62 2.97 23.44
N PRO A 13 2.69 2.50 22.59
CA PRO A 13 1.70 3.37 21.97
C PRO A 13 0.99 4.14 23.06
N ARG A 14 1.09 5.48 23.02
CA ARG A 14 0.48 6.34 24.03
C ARG A 14 -1.02 6.06 24.02
N PRO A 15 -1.62 5.67 25.16
CA PRO A 15 -3.03 5.37 25.19
C PRO A 15 -3.80 6.65 24.86
N GLY A 16 -4.48 6.66 23.70
CA GLY A 16 -5.70 7.46 23.58
C GLY A 16 -6.72 6.96 24.61
N ARG A 17 -7.81 7.72 24.83
CA ARG A 17 -8.84 7.53 25.88
C ARG A 17 -9.36 6.10 26.15
N GLY A 18 -9.04 5.09 25.34
CA GLY A 18 -9.49 3.70 25.48
C GLY A 18 -8.48 2.69 26.05
N GLY A 19 -7.23 3.06 26.35
CA GLY A 19 -6.22 2.11 26.84
C GLY A 19 -5.76 1.11 25.76
N VAL A 20 -4.47 0.78 25.74
CA VAL A 20 -3.93 -0.26 24.86
C VAL A 20 -3.86 -1.55 25.67
N VAL A 21 -4.64 -2.56 25.28
CA VAL A 21 -4.55 -3.90 25.89
C VAL A 21 -3.34 -4.60 25.26
N GLY A 22 -2.25 -4.70 26.01
CA GLY A 22 -1.04 -5.39 25.56
C GLY A 22 -1.27 -6.89 25.52
N HIS A 23 -1.51 -7.46 24.34
CA HIS A 23 -1.72 -8.91 24.16
C HIS A 23 -0.42 -9.74 24.18
N GLY A 24 0.73 -9.17 24.55
CA GLY A 24 2.03 -9.87 24.51
C GLY A 24 2.51 -10.26 23.09
N LEU A 25 1.85 -9.76 22.06
CA LEU A 25 2.14 -10.02 20.65
C LEU A 25 3.24 -9.08 20.13
N SER A 26 3.99 -9.52 19.12
CA SER A 26 4.83 -8.60 18.34
C SER A 26 3.96 -7.61 17.56
N GLU A 27 4.52 -6.44 17.21
CA GLU A 27 3.79 -5.41 16.45
C GLU A 27 3.29 -5.94 15.10
N GLU A 28 4.08 -6.81 14.46
CA GLU A 28 3.73 -7.43 13.19
C GLU A 28 2.59 -8.44 13.33
N GLU A 29 2.63 -9.32 14.33
CA GLU A 29 1.55 -10.28 14.59
C GLU A 29 0.25 -9.58 14.99
N ALA A 30 0.34 -8.54 15.82
CA ALA A 30 -0.79 -7.71 16.19
C ALA A 30 -1.43 -7.06 14.95
N ARG A 31 -0.59 -6.61 14.01
CA ARG A 31 -1.04 -5.99 12.76
C ARG A 31 -1.71 -7.01 11.83
N VAL A 32 -1.13 -8.20 11.66
CA VAL A 32 -1.71 -9.27 10.83
C VAL A 32 -3.07 -9.70 11.37
N ARG A 33 -3.17 -9.93 12.69
CA ARG A 33 -4.43 -10.30 13.35
C ARG A 33 -5.49 -9.20 13.24
N ALA A 34 -5.09 -7.93 13.39
CA ALA A 34 -5.99 -6.80 13.20
C ALA A 34 -6.52 -6.72 11.76
N ILE A 35 -5.67 -6.92 10.76
CA ILE A 35 -6.09 -6.92 9.36
C ILE A 35 -7.08 -8.05 9.10
N ALA A 36 -6.79 -9.26 9.59
CA ALA A 36 -7.68 -10.41 9.44
C ALA A 36 -9.06 -10.17 10.08
N GLU A 37 -9.09 -9.59 11.29
CA GLU A 37 -10.34 -9.26 11.98
C GLU A 37 -11.16 -8.19 11.24
N ILE A 38 -10.50 -7.16 10.71
CA ILE A 38 -11.16 -6.12 9.90
C ILE A 38 -11.76 -6.75 8.64
N VAL A 39 -10.99 -7.58 7.92
CA VAL A 39 -11.44 -8.23 6.68
C VAL A 39 -12.62 -9.17 6.94
N ASN A 40 -12.55 -10.01 7.97
CA ASN A 40 -13.66 -10.90 8.33
C ASN A 40 -14.92 -10.12 8.71
N GLY A 41 -14.77 -9.07 9.53
CA GLY A 41 -15.90 -8.20 9.89
C GLY A 41 -16.50 -7.46 8.70
N MET A 42 -15.69 -7.13 7.69
CA MET A 42 -16.18 -6.57 6.44
C MET A 42 -16.97 -7.59 5.60
N VAL A 43 -16.42 -8.79 5.43
CA VAL A 43 -17.01 -9.90 4.67
C VAL A 43 -18.38 -10.27 5.24
N GLU A 44 -18.47 -10.50 6.56
CA GLU A 44 -19.72 -10.88 7.21
C GLU A 44 -20.83 -9.84 7.04
N ARG A 45 -20.51 -8.56 7.25
CA ARG A 45 -21.48 -7.47 7.10
C ARG A 45 -21.87 -7.24 5.63
N SER A 46 -20.93 -7.46 4.71
CA SER A 46 -21.20 -7.41 3.27
C SER A 46 -22.17 -8.50 2.84
N ARG A 47 -21.98 -9.75 3.31
CA ARG A 47 -22.91 -10.87 3.07
C ARG A 47 -24.31 -10.60 3.60
N ARG A 48 -24.42 -9.86 4.71
CA ARG A 48 -25.71 -9.45 5.30
C ARG A 48 -26.37 -8.25 4.59
N GLY A 49 -25.69 -7.64 3.61
CA GLY A 49 -26.19 -6.45 2.91
C GLY A 49 -26.16 -5.17 3.75
N GLU A 50 -25.46 -5.16 4.88
CA GLU A 50 -25.38 -4.01 5.78
C GLU A 50 -24.37 -2.96 5.28
N ASN A 51 -24.59 -1.70 5.67
CA ASN A 51 -23.65 -0.63 5.39
C ASN A 51 -22.42 -0.76 6.32
N VAL A 52 -21.24 -0.96 5.73
CA VAL A 52 -20.01 -1.24 6.48
C VAL A 52 -19.30 0.07 6.82
N ASP A 53 -19.34 0.47 8.08
CA ASP A 53 -18.48 1.55 8.58
C ASP A 53 -17.04 1.05 8.78
N LEU A 54 -16.20 1.33 7.78
CA LEU A 54 -14.77 0.99 7.77
C LEU A 54 -13.99 1.72 8.87
N ASN A 55 -14.38 2.95 9.24
CA ASN A 55 -13.66 3.73 10.24
C ASN A 55 -13.92 3.17 11.64
N ALA A 56 -15.14 2.75 11.92
CA ALA A 56 -15.49 2.07 13.16
C ALA A 56 -14.74 0.74 13.31
N LEU A 57 -14.73 -0.10 12.26
CA LEU A 57 -14.01 -1.38 12.25
C LEU A 57 -12.51 -1.21 12.47
N LYS A 58 -11.88 -0.26 11.75
CA LYS A 58 -10.46 0.07 11.94
C LYS A 58 -10.18 0.53 13.36
N SER A 59 -11.00 1.44 13.88
CA SER A 59 -10.80 1.99 15.22
C SER A 59 -10.95 0.92 16.30
N ALA A 60 -11.91 0.01 16.17
CA ALA A 60 -12.10 -1.11 17.07
C ALA A 60 -10.90 -2.06 17.05
N ALA A 61 -10.45 -2.48 15.87
CA ALA A 61 -9.30 -3.36 15.72
C ALA A 61 -7.99 -2.71 16.21
N CYS A 62 -7.76 -1.44 15.88
CA CYS A 62 -6.56 -0.72 16.34
C CYS A 62 -6.53 -0.58 17.86
N ARG A 63 -7.68 -0.37 18.52
CA ARG A 63 -7.78 -0.35 19.99
C ARG A 63 -7.53 -1.73 20.59
N LYS A 64 -8.15 -2.76 20.03
CA LYS A 64 -8.04 -4.15 20.50
C LYS A 64 -6.60 -4.66 20.45
N TYR A 65 -5.89 -4.42 19.34
CA TYR A 65 -4.53 -4.90 19.13
C TYR A 65 -3.44 -3.88 19.49
N GLY A 66 -3.81 -2.68 19.95
CA GLY A 66 -2.83 -1.68 20.37
C GLY A 66 -1.98 -1.09 19.25
N LEU A 67 -2.51 -0.97 18.03
CA LEU A 67 -1.72 -0.53 16.89
C LEU A 67 -1.39 0.96 16.97
N ALA A 68 -0.11 1.32 16.82
CA ALA A 68 0.34 2.71 16.77
C ALA A 68 -0.14 3.44 15.50
N ARG A 69 -0.31 2.70 14.40
CA ARG A 69 -0.79 3.21 13.11
C ARG A 69 -1.88 2.29 12.56
N ALA A 70 -2.91 2.89 11.99
CA ALA A 70 -3.98 2.13 11.34
C ALA A 70 -3.45 1.37 10.11
N PRO A 71 -3.93 0.14 9.85
CA PRO A 71 -3.59 -0.60 8.64
C PRO A 71 -3.92 0.18 7.36
N LYS A 72 -3.02 0.10 6.37
CA LYS A 72 -3.24 0.78 5.09
C LYS A 72 -4.36 0.07 4.33
N LEU A 73 -5.10 0.83 3.53
CA LEU A 73 -6.12 0.29 2.63
C LEU A 73 -5.57 -0.80 1.70
N VAL A 74 -4.33 -0.62 1.25
CA VAL A 74 -3.59 -1.59 0.41
C VAL A 74 -3.44 -2.95 1.09
N GLU A 75 -3.11 -2.96 2.39
CA GLU A 75 -2.88 -4.19 3.15
C GLU A 75 -4.19 -4.95 3.37
N MET A 76 -5.29 -4.23 3.59
CA MET A 76 -6.61 -4.83 3.67
C MET A 76 -7.06 -5.41 2.31
N ILE A 77 -6.80 -4.71 1.20
CA ILE A 77 -7.11 -5.21 -0.15
C ILE A 77 -6.28 -6.46 -0.49
N ALA A 78 -5.02 -6.52 -0.05
CA ALA A 78 -4.18 -7.70 -0.23
C ALA A 78 -4.72 -8.90 0.56
N ALA A 79 -5.24 -8.68 1.77
CA ALA A 79 -5.77 -9.73 2.65
C ALA A 79 -7.20 -10.20 2.30
N LEU A 80 -7.86 -9.62 1.30
CA LEU A 80 -9.21 -10.04 0.89
C LEU A 80 -9.21 -11.42 0.19
N PRO A 81 -10.16 -12.31 0.53
CA PRO A 81 -10.38 -13.55 -0.21
C PRO A 81 -10.84 -13.25 -1.64
N GLU A 82 -10.42 -14.09 -2.59
CA GLU A 82 -10.71 -13.89 -4.03
C GLU A 82 -12.21 -13.87 -4.34
N SER A 83 -13.00 -14.70 -3.65
CA SER A 83 -14.44 -14.82 -3.84
C SER A 83 -15.23 -13.54 -3.54
N GLU A 84 -14.73 -12.67 -2.65
CA GLU A 84 -15.40 -11.41 -2.28
C GLU A 84 -14.67 -10.17 -2.76
N ARG A 85 -13.56 -10.37 -3.49
CA ARG A 85 -12.75 -9.27 -4.01
C ARG A 85 -13.55 -8.38 -4.94
N GLU A 86 -14.40 -8.93 -5.81
CA GLU A 86 -15.20 -8.16 -6.77
C GLU A 86 -16.27 -7.28 -6.11
N SER A 87 -16.93 -7.78 -5.05
CA SER A 87 -18.00 -7.04 -4.36
C SER A 87 -17.44 -5.95 -3.44
N LEU A 88 -16.29 -6.20 -2.81
CA LEU A 88 -15.70 -5.31 -1.81
C LEU A 88 -14.71 -4.30 -2.39
N LEU A 89 -14.02 -4.59 -3.51
CA LEU A 89 -13.06 -3.67 -4.14
C LEU A 89 -13.67 -2.29 -4.47
N PRO A 90 -14.85 -2.18 -5.10
CA PRO A 90 -15.44 -0.88 -5.42
C PRO A 90 -15.71 -0.03 -4.18
N ARG A 91 -16.05 -0.67 -3.05
CA ARG A 91 -16.34 0.00 -1.77
C ARG A 91 -15.07 0.44 -1.05
N LEU A 92 -13.98 -0.30 -1.22
CA LEU A 92 -12.68 0.01 -0.63
C LEU A 92 -11.87 1.00 -1.46
N ARG A 93 -12.09 1.09 -2.78
CA ARG A 93 -11.36 2.04 -3.63
C ARG A 93 -11.57 3.47 -3.13
N ALA A 94 -10.49 4.25 -3.18
CA ALA A 94 -10.51 5.64 -2.77
C ALA A 94 -11.65 6.36 -3.50
N LYS A 95 -12.44 7.13 -2.74
CA LYS A 95 -13.55 7.92 -3.25
C LYS A 95 -13.03 8.77 -4.42
N PRO A 96 -13.75 8.84 -5.56
CA PRO A 96 -13.34 9.69 -6.66
C PRO A 96 -13.12 11.10 -6.12
N VAL A 97 -11.86 11.55 -6.18
CA VAL A 97 -11.48 12.88 -5.71
C VAL A 97 -12.16 13.87 -6.63
N ARG A 98 -13.02 14.73 -6.07
CA ARG A 98 -13.50 15.90 -6.80
C ARG A 98 -12.28 16.77 -7.07
N THR A 99 -11.85 16.84 -8.32
CA THR A 99 -10.81 17.79 -8.71
C THR A 99 -11.42 19.19 -8.68
N ALA A 100 -10.71 20.15 -8.07
CA ALA A 100 -11.22 21.51 -7.89
C ALA A 100 -11.60 22.20 -9.21
N SER A 101 -10.97 21.79 -10.32
CA SER A 101 -11.22 22.28 -11.68
C SER A 101 -12.18 21.41 -12.51
N GLY A 102 -12.63 20.26 -11.99
CA GLY A 102 -13.42 19.28 -12.75
C GLY A 102 -12.63 18.44 -13.76
N ILE A 103 -11.32 18.70 -13.94
CA ILE A 103 -10.45 17.91 -14.82
C ILE A 103 -9.66 16.89 -13.99
N ALA A 104 -9.72 15.61 -14.36
CA ALA A 104 -8.94 14.55 -13.74
C ALA A 104 -7.71 14.22 -14.58
N VAL A 105 -6.52 14.63 -14.13
CA VAL A 105 -5.25 14.32 -14.81
C VAL A 105 -4.82 12.90 -14.42
N VAL A 106 -4.82 12.00 -15.41
CA VAL A 106 -4.38 10.60 -15.25
C VAL A 106 -3.06 10.42 -15.98
N ALA A 107 -2.00 10.15 -15.24
CA ALA A 107 -0.69 9.82 -15.79
C ALA A 107 -0.46 8.31 -15.77
N VAL A 108 -0.17 7.74 -16.93
CA VAL A 108 0.14 6.31 -17.13
C VAL A 108 1.51 6.15 -17.78
N MET A 109 2.13 5.00 -17.57
CA MET A 109 3.39 4.64 -18.21
C MET A 109 3.21 3.39 -19.05
N SER A 110 3.77 3.40 -20.25
CA SER A 110 3.83 2.24 -21.14
C SER A 110 4.89 1.23 -20.67
N LYS A 111 4.91 0.04 -21.28
CA LYS A 111 5.94 -0.97 -21.04
C LYS A 111 7.35 -0.37 -21.23
N PRO A 112 8.29 -0.57 -20.30
CA PRO A 112 9.69 -0.20 -20.48
C PRO A 112 10.25 -0.82 -21.77
N HIS A 113 10.74 0.01 -22.68
CA HIS A 113 11.28 -0.40 -23.98
C HIS A 113 12.48 0.48 -24.35
N ARG A 114 13.35 -0.04 -25.24
CA ARG A 114 14.50 0.69 -25.75
C ARG A 114 14.08 1.71 -26.81
N CYS A 115 14.74 2.85 -26.85
CA CYS A 115 14.51 3.85 -27.91
C CYS A 115 14.89 3.30 -29.29
N PRO A 116 14.13 3.61 -30.36
CA PRO A 116 14.36 3.04 -31.69
C PRO A 116 15.70 3.47 -32.32
N HIS A 117 16.21 4.66 -31.98
CA HIS A 117 17.47 5.16 -32.53
C HIS A 117 18.69 4.36 -32.08
N ILE A 118 18.59 3.55 -31.02
CA ILE A 118 19.70 2.69 -30.58
C ILE A 118 20.14 1.72 -31.69
N ALA A 119 19.23 1.33 -32.60
CA ALA A 119 19.55 0.49 -33.74
C ALA A 119 20.41 1.20 -34.80
N THR A 120 20.41 2.53 -34.81
CA THR A 120 21.12 3.36 -35.80
C THR A 120 22.37 4.02 -35.22
N THR A 121 22.29 4.53 -33.98
CA THR A 121 23.38 5.23 -33.30
C THR A 121 24.21 4.33 -32.40
N GLY A 122 23.72 3.13 -32.09
CA GLY A 122 24.36 2.16 -31.19
C GLY A 122 24.22 2.49 -29.69
N ASN A 123 23.80 3.70 -29.33
CA ASN A 123 23.74 4.17 -27.94
C ASN A 123 22.49 5.03 -27.69
N ILE A 124 22.11 5.16 -26.40
CA ILE A 124 21.08 6.09 -25.93
C ILE A 124 21.60 7.54 -25.86
N CYS A 125 20.70 8.51 -25.67
CA CYS A 125 21.08 9.92 -25.47
C CYS A 125 21.95 10.10 -24.22
N VAL A 126 22.99 10.93 -24.32
CA VAL A 126 24.00 11.17 -23.27
C VAL A 126 23.39 11.58 -21.92
N TYR A 127 22.29 12.35 -21.93
CA TYR A 127 21.65 12.87 -20.73
C TYR A 127 20.44 12.05 -20.26
N CYS A 128 20.14 10.91 -20.89
CA CYS A 128 18.93 10.14 -20.58
C CYS A 128 19.17 9.20 -19.39
N PRO A 129 18.52 9.42 -18.23
CA PRO A 129 18.63 8.48 -17.12
C PRO A 129 17.70 7.28 -17.33
N GLY A 130 17.95 6.21 -16.58
CA GLY A 130 17.00 5.10 -16.50
C GLY A 130 16.88 4.28 -17.77
N GLY A 131 15.79 3.51 -17.82
CA GLY A 131 15.47 2.62 -18.92
C GLY A 131 15.98 1.18 -18.72
N PRO A 132 15.69 0.30 -19.69
CA PRO A 132 15.95 -1.13 -19.57
C PRO A 132 17.42 -1.51 -19.44
N ASP A 133 18.31 -0.67 -19.96
CA ASP A 133 19.77 -0.88 -19.99
C ASP A 133 20.50 -0.03 -18.93
N SER A 134 19.80 0.37 -17.87
CA SER A 134 20.34 1.18 -16.77
C SER A 134 20.35 0.41 -15.45
N ASP A 135 21.07 0.94 -14.46
CA ASP A 135 21.14 0.37 -13.11
C ASP A 135 19.86 0.58 -12.29
N PHE A 136 18.86 1.30 -12.82
CA PHE A 136 17.59 1.54 -12.12
C PHE A 136 16.63 0.36 -12.30
N GLU A 137 16.26 -0.28 -11.19
CA GLU A 137 15.39 -1.46 -11.19
C GLU A 137 14.03 -1.17 -11.83
N TYR A 138 13.76 -1.84 -12.95
CA TYR A 138 12.46 -1.80 -13.67
C TYR A 138 11.93 -0.37 -13.93
N SER A 139 12.82 0.53 -14.33
CA SER A 139 12.47 1.92 -14.69
C SER A 139 12.09 2.05 -16.17
N THR A 140 11.17 2.96 -16.47
CA THR A 140 10.90 3.41 -17.84
C THR A 140 12.00 4.37 -18.32
N GLN A 141 12.20 4.47 -19.63
CA GLN A 141 13.21 5.36 -20.19
C GLN A 141 12.99 6.81 -19.73
N SER A 142 14.06 7.49 -19.33
CA SER A 142 14.06 8.85 -18.76
C SER A 142 13.44 8.99 -17.35
N TYR A 143 13.22 7.89 -16.62
CA TYR A 143 12.73 7.90 -15.24
C TYR A 143 13.65 7.10 -14.32
N THR A 144 13.63 7.42 -13.02
CA THR A 144 14.44 6.72 -12.01
C THR A 144 13.67 5.61 -11.28
N GLY A 145 12.34 5.61 -11.35
CA GLY A 145 11.49 4.65 -10.64
C GLY A 145 11.01 5.14 -9.27
N TYR A 146 11.59 6.22 -8.75
CA TYR A 146 11.22 6.82 -7.46
C TYR A 146 10.16 7.91 -7.58
N GLU A 147 9.75 8.28 -8.79
CA GLU A 147 8.70 9.26 -8.98
C GLU A 147 7.32 8.67 -8.59
N PRO A 148 6.39 9.47 -8.06
CA PRO A 148 5.08 8.97 -7.61
C PRO A 148 4.29 8.24 -8.70
N THR A 149 4.44 8.65 -9.96
CA THR A 149 3.79 7.98 -11.10
C THR A 149 4.51 6.69 -11.47
N SER A 150 5.85 6.68 -11.48
CA SER A 150 6.66 5.48 -11.73
C SER A 150 6.40 4.40 -10.70
N MET A 151 6.41 4.75 -9.40
CA MET A 151 6.11 3.81 -8.32
C MET A 151 4.72 3.18 -8.45
N ARG A 152 3.73 3.95 -8.92
CA ARG A 152 2.38 3.41 -9.19
C ARG A 152 2.39 2.45 -10.39
N ALA A 153 3.12 2.77 -11.45
CA ALA A 153 3.25 1.91 -12.62
C ALA A 153 3.96 0.59 -12.28
N ILE A 154 5.08 0.64 -11.54
CA ILE A 154 5.84 -0.54 -11.11
C ILE A 154 4.97 -1.46 -10.26
N ARG A 155 4.12 -0.89 -9.38
CA ARG A 155 3.21 -1.67 -8.54
C ARG A 155 2.04 -2.29 -9.32
N ALA A 156 1.68 -1.73 -10.47
CA ALA A 156 0.57 -2.19 -11.29
C ALA A 156 0.97 -3.24 -12.34
N ARG A 157 2.25 -3.61 -12.40
CA ARG A 157 2.72 -4.79 -13.15
C ARG A 157 2.06 -6.06 -12.65
#